data_AF-A0AA42TYP3-F1
#
_entry.id   AF-A0AA42TYP3-F1
#
_cell.length_a   1.000
_cell.length_b   1.000
_cell.length_c   1.000
_cell.angle_alpha   90.00
_cell.angle_beta   90.00
_cell.angle_gamma   90.00
#
_symmetry.space_group_name_H-M   'P 1'
#
loop_
_entity.id
_entity.type
_entity.pdbx_description
1 polymer ?
#
loop_
_entity_poly.entity_id
_entity_poly.type
_entity_poly.pdbx_seq_one_letter_code
_entity_poly.pdbx_strand_id
1 'polypeptide(L)'
;MELKEIAAGHGRRESDAHDCAFAPLLDWEDVMRDEREDSLGFARRATLALLTQSGAGLLASFGGDKQKGLEEAGRTVALFHAHLRRQVWFADVAEKRLGRAAEALAAAG
;
A
#
# COMPACT_ATOMS: atom_id res chain seq x y z
N MET A 1 -19.09 -43.02 35.72
CA MET A 1 -18.86 -41.69 36.33
C MET A 1 -18.87 -40.71 35.19
N GLU A 2 -19.98 -40.00 35.02
CA GLU A 2 -20.24 -39.07 33.92
C GLU A 2 -19.50 -37.76 34.16
N LEU A 3 -18.93 -37.18 33.10
CA LEU A 3 -18.48 -35.79 33.10
C LEU A 3 -19.35 -34.99 32.15
N LYS A 4 -20.03 -34.01 32.76
CA LYS A 4 -21.09 -33.16 32.22
C LYS A 4 -20.61 -32.22 31.12
N GLU A 5 -21.49 -32.01 30.14
CA GLU A 5 -21.53 -30.81 29.30
C GLU A 5 -21.51 -29.53 30.14
N ILE A 6 -20.77 -28.54 29.67
CA ILE A 6 -20.99 -27.13 30.03
C ILE A 6 -21.27 -26.38 28.74
N ALA A 7 -22.55 -26.04 28.55
CA ALA A 7 -23.00 -25.15 27.49
C ALA A 7 -22.76 -23.68 27.86
N ALA A 8 -22.32 -22.93 26.84
CA ALA A 8 -22.53 -21.52 26.54
C ALA A 8 -22.33 -20.44 27.63
N GLY A 9 -21.31 -19.61 27.41
CA GLY A 9 -21.23 -18.25 27.90
C GLY A 9 -20.60 -17.33 26.84
N HIS A 10 -21.43 -16.52 26.18
CA HIS A 10 -21.01 -15.49 25.23
C HIS A 10 -20.18 -14.39 25.91
N GLY A 11 -19.10 -13.97 25.25
CA GLY A 11 -18.33 -12.79 25.63
C GLY A 11 -17.33 -12.43 24.54
N ARG A 12 -17.79 -11.75 23.49
CA ARG A 12 -16.97 -11.09 22.46
C ARG A 12 -15.89 -10.25 23.14
N ARG A 13 -14.63 -10.50 22.85
CA ARG A 13 -13.60 -9.45 22.86
C ARG A 13 -12.85 -9.53 21.55
N GLU A 14 -13.15 -8.54 20.71
CA GLU A 14 -12.39 -8.16 19.53
C GLU A 14 -10.89 -8.27 19.82
N SER A 15 -10.18 -8.98 18.97
CA SER A 15 -8.74 -8.92 18.94
C SER A 15 -8.28 -8.80 17.48
N ASP A 16 -8.82 -7.79 16.78
CA ASP A 16 -8.26 -7.23 15.53
C ASP A 16 -6.99 -6.41 15.79
N ALA A 17 -6.21 -6.81 16.80
CA ALA A 17 -5.03 -6.09 17.29
C ALA A 17 -3.70 -6.71 16.81
N HIS A 18 -3.73 -7.61 15.83
CA HIS A 18 -2.51 -8.29 15.34
C HIS A 18 -2.06 -7.94 13.91
N ASP A 19 -2.74 -7.05 13.19
CA ASP A 19 -2.59 -7.05 11.73
C ASP A 19 -1.50 -6.16 11.11
N CYS A 20 -0.61 -5.53 11.89
CA CYS A 20 0.55 -4.85 11.31
C CYS A 20 1.84 -5.13 12.08
N ALA A 21 2.70 -5.96 11.48
CA ALA A 21 4.00 -6.33 12.03
C ALA A 21 5.06 -5.21 11.98
N PHE A 22 4.70 -4.03 11.47
CA PHE A 22 5.58 -2.89 11.30
C PHE A 22 4.96 -1.67 11.98
N ALA A 23 5.78 -0.85 12.63
CA ALA A 23 5.34 0.45 13.11
C ALA A 23 4.86 1.31 11.92
N PRO A 24 3.76 2.08 12.06
CA PRO A 24 3.28 2.94 10.99
C PRO A 24 4.38 3.91 10.58
N LEU A 25 4.77 3.88 9.30
CA LEU A 25 5.79 4.80 8.79
C LEU A 25 5.26 6.23 8.63
N LEU A 26 3.96 6.38 8.38
CA LEU A 26 3.23 7.63 8.14
C LEU A 26 1.78 7.48 8.60
N ASP A 27 1.20 8.55 9.15
CA ASP A 27 -0.25 8.62 9.38
C ASP A 27 -1.00 9.02 8.09
N TRP A 28 -2.31 8.84 8.07
CA TRP A 28 -3.12 9.12 6.88
C TRP A 28 -3.30 10.62 6.63
N GLU A 29 -3.20 11.46 7.65
CA GLU A 29 -3.28 12.93 7.51
C GLU A 29 -2.06 13.47 6.77
N ASP A 30 -0.87 12.93 7.08
CA ASP A 30 0.38 13.18 6.36
C ASP A 30 0.28 12.74 4.90
N VAL A 31 -0.39 11.62 4.62
CA VAL A 31 -0.65 11.16 3.25
C VAL A 31 -1.53 12.16 2.52
N MET A 32 -2.66 12.57 3.09
CA MET A 32 -3.63 13.47 2.42
C MET A 32 -3.07 14.85 2.04
N ARG A 33 -2.02 15.33 2.72
CA ARG A 33 -1.35 16.61 2.39
C ARG A 33 -0.76 16.60 0.97
N ASP A 34 -0.34 15.45 0.48
CA ASP A 34 0.42 15.36 -0.76
C ASP A 34 -0.45 15.25 -2.02
N GLU A 35 -1.75 14.98 -1.87
CA GLU A 35 -2.67 14.75 -3.00
C GLU A 35 -2.65 15.92 -4.00
N ARG A 36 -2.48 17.16 -3.52
CA ARG A 36 -2.51 18.37 -4.36
C ARG A 36 -1.15 18.77 -4.93
N GLU A 37 -0.05 18.47 -4.24
CA GLU A 37 1.30 18.93 -4.60
C GLU A 37 2.11 17.85 -5.33
N ASP A 38 1.87 16.57 -5.03
CA ASP A 38 2.56 15.43 -5.62
C ASP A 38 1.64 14.20 -5.61
N SER A 39 0.78 14.09 -6.62
CA SER A 39 -0.17 12.98 -6.76
C SER A 39 0.50 11.60 -6.82
N LEU A 40 1.77 11.54 -7.25
CA LEU A 40 2.52 10.29 -7.30
C LEU A 40 3.15 9.93 -5.95
N GLY A 41 3.72 10.92 -5.25
CA GLY A 41 4.20 10.79 -3.88
C GLY A 41 3.07 10.45 -2.91
N PHE A 42 1.90 11.06 -3.09
CA PHE A 42 0.65 10.67 -2.45
C PHE A 42 0.34 9.20 -2.69
N ALA A 43 0.32 8.76 -3.95
CA ALA A 43 -0.03 7.38 -4.28
C ALA A 43 0.99 6.36 -3.72
N ARG A 44 2.27 6.72 -3.68
CA ARG A 44 3.31 5.94 -3.02
C ARG A 44 3.11 5.85 -1.51
N ARG A 45 2.90 6.98 -0.83
CA ARG A 45 2.76 7.03 0.63
C ARG A 45 1.45 6.40 1.11
N ALA A 46 0.35 6.60 0.38
CA ALA A 46 -0.91 5.90 0.59
C ALA A 46 -0.73 4.37 0.53
N THR A 47 0.01 3.88 -0.47
CA THR A 47 0.33 2.45 -0.59
C THR A 47 1.12 1.94 0.63
N LEU A 48 2.08 2.71 1.13
CA LEU A 48 2.87 2.34 2.31
C LEU A 48 2.04 2.38 3.61
N ALA A 49 1.18 3.38 3.77
CA ALA A 49 0.26 3.47 4.91
C ALA A 49 -0.68 2.25 4.96
N LEU A 50 -1.23 1.84 3.82
CA LEU A 50 -2.08 0.64 3.70
C LEU A 50 -1.38 -0.66 4.09
N LEU A 51 -0.06 -0.75 3.91
CA LEU A 51 0.74 -1.92 4.25
C LEU A 51 1.17 -1.98 5.72
N THR A 52 1.08 -0.86 6.44
CA THR A 52 1.69 -0.71 7.77
C THR A 52 0.72 -0.26 8.86
N GLN A 53 -0.47 0.24 8.51
CA GLN A 53 -1.51 0.57 9.48
C GLN A 53 -2.48 -0.60 9.68
N SER A 54 -2.86 -0.86 10.92
CA SER A 54 -3.89 -1.85 11.23
C SER A 54 -5.21 -1.49 10.55
N GLY A 55 -6.04 -2.48 10.21
CA GLY A 55 -7.33 -2.22 9.57
C GLY A 55 -8.21 -1.25 10.37
N ALA A 56 -8.21 -1.35 11.70
CA ALA A 56 -8.91 -0.44 12.59
C ALA A 56 -8.35 1.00 12.55
N GLY A 57 -7.01 1.16 12.49
CA GLY A 57 -6.37 2.46 12.35
C GLY A 57 -6.73 3.13 11.02
N LEU A 58 -6.68 2.35 9.94
CA LEU A 58 -7.01 2.80 8.59
C LEU A 58 -8.48 3.26 8.47
N LEU A 59 -9.41 2.48 9.01
CA LEU A 59 -10.84 2.82 9.01
C LEU A 59 -11.18 4.00 9.94
N ALA A 60 -10.37 4.28 10.95
CA ALA A 60 -10.52 5.45 11.81
C ALA A 60 -10.02 6.73 11.12
N SER A 61 -9.05 6.61 10.22
CA SER A 61 -8.53 7.72 9.41
C SER A 61 -9.37 8.05 8.17
N PHE A 62 -10.14 7.10 7.64
CA PHE A 62 -11.18 7.43 6.68
C PHE A 62 -12.28 8.17 7.43
N GLY A 63 -12.59 9.41 7.02
CA GLY A 63 -13.51 10.31 7.73
C GLY A 63 -14.95 9.78 7.84
N GLY A 64 -15.94 10.65 7.63
CA GLY A 64 -17.35 10.28 7.87
C GLY A 64 -17.86 9.10 7.05
N ASP A 65 -17.32 8.90 5.84
CA ASP A 65 -17.70 7.81 4.93
C ASP A 65 -16.51 6.86 4.68
N LYS A 66 -16.49 5.77 5.45
CA LYS A 66 -15.44 4.74 5.38
C LYS A 66 -15.43 4.00 4.04
N GLN A 67 -16.60 3.80 3.44
CA GLN A 67 -16.73 3.08 2.16
C GLN A 67 -16.12 3.92 1.04
N LYS A 68 -16.46 5.21 1.00
CA LYS A 68 -15.84 6.16 0.07
C LYS A 68 -14.32 6.24 0.26
N GLY A 69 -13.84 6.28 1.51
CA GLY A 69 -12.41 6.28 1.82
C GLY A 69 -11.67 5.04 1.30
N LEU A 70 -12.26 3.85 1.43
CA LEU A 70 -11.71 2.62 0.88
C LEU A 70 -11.63 2.64 -0.65
N GLU A 71 -12.68 3.13 -1.31
CA GLU A 71 -12.69 3.24 -2.77
C GLU A 71 -11.63 4.23 -3.28
N GLU A 72 -11.47 5.37 -2.60
CA GLU A 72 -10.46 6.38 -2.91
C GLU A 72 -9.04 5.82 -2.71
N ALA A 73 -8.79 5.14 -1.59
CA ALA A 73 -7.52 4.46 -1.34
C ALA A 73 -7.24 3.40 -2.43
N GLY A 74 -8.24 2.62 -2.83
CA GLY A 74 -8.12 1.63 -3.91
C GLY A 74 -7.77 2.24 -5.26
N ARG A 75 -8.42 3.36 -5.65
CA ARG A 75 -8.10 4.10 -6.89
C ARG A 75 -6.67 4.63 -6.88
N THR A 76 -6.23 5.15 -5.74
CA THR A 76 -4.88 5.68 -5.54
C THR A 76 -3.80 4.60 -5.68
N VAL A 77 -4.00 3.43 -5.07
CA VAL A 77 -3.10 2.28 -5.24
C VAL A 77 -3.05 1.82 -6.69
N ALA A 78 -4.20 1.77 -7.38
CA ALA A 78 -4.25 1.38 -8.79
C ALA A 78 -3.44 2.34 -9.69
N LEU A 79 -3.50 3.64 -9.42
CA LEU A 79 -2.69 4.65 -10.12
C LEU A 79 -1.20 4.42 -9.89
N PHE A 80 -0.77 4.21 -8.63
CA PHE A 80 0.63 3.94 -8.33
C PHE A 80 1.13 2.66 -8.99
N HIS A 81 0.32 1.60 -8.96
CA HIS A 81 0.65 0.35 -9.61
C HIS A 81 0.82 0.50 -11.12
N ALA A 82 -0.08 1.24 -11.79
CA ALA A 82 0.04 1.54 -13.21
C ALA A 82 1.33 2.35 -13.52
N HIS A 83 1.67 3.31 -12.65
CA HIS A 83 2.91 4.07 -12.78
C HIS A 83 4.15 3.17 -12.65
N LEU A 84 4.22 2.31 -11.64
CA LEU A 84 5.34 1.40 -11.44
C LEU A 84 5.55 0.48 -12.65
N ARG A 85 4.47 -0.07 -13.22
CA ARG A 85 4.60 -0.89 -14.44
C ARG A 85 5.20 -0.11 -15.60
N ARG A 86 4.81 1.17 -15.75
CA ARG A 86 5.39 2.05 -16.78
C ARG A 86 6.87 2.34 -16.52
N GLN A 87 7.27 2.55 -15.26
CA GLN A 87 8.68 2.75 -14.91
C GLN A 87 9.53 1.51 -15.19
N VAL A 88 9.03 0.32 -14.86
CA VAL A 88 9.70 -0.95 -15.20
C VAL A 88 9.90 -1.06 -16.72
N TRP A 89 8.89 -0.71 -17.51
CA TRP A 89 9.01 -0.72 -18.97
C TRP A 89 10.06 0.29 -19.47
N PHE A 90 10.08 1.52 -18.94
CA PHE A 90 11.11 2.49 -19.31
C PHE A 90 12.53 2.03 -18.96
N ALA A 91 12.70 1.41 -17.78
CA ALA A 91 13.99 0.87 -17.35
C ALA A 91 14.48 -0.23 -18.30
N ASP A 92 13.63 -1.18 -18.69
CA ASP A 92 13.95 -2.23 -19.66
C ASP A 92 14.37 -1.65 -21.03
N VAL A 93 13.64 -0.64 -21.53
CA VAL A 93 14.00 0.03 -22.79
C VAL A 93 15.35 0.76 -22.68
N ALA A 94 15.61 1.42 -21.54
CA ALA A 94 16.87 2.09 -21.28
C ALA A 94 18.04 1.10 -21.23
N GLU A 95 17.88 -0.04 -20.55
CA GLU A 95 18.88 -1.10 -20.47
C GLU A 95 19.23 -1.65 -21.86
N LYS A 96 18.23 -1.94 -22.70
CA LYS A 96 18.44 -2.36 -24.10
C LYS A 96 19.17 -1.32 -24.94
N ARG A 97 18.96 -0.04 -24.66
CA ARG A 97 19.68 1.04 -25.34
C ARG A 97 21.13 1.13 -24.86
N LEU A 98 21.38 0.96 -23.57
CA LEU A 98 22.73 0.90 -23.01
C LEU A 98 23.54 -0.26 -23.60
N GLY A 99 22.93 -1.45 -23.74
CA GLY A 99 23.56 -2.60 -24.41
C GLY A 99 24.01 -2.28 -25.84
N ARG A 100 23.12 -1.69 -26.66
CA ARG A 100 23.46 -1.26 -28.03
C ARG A 100 24.55 -0.19 -28.08
N ALA A 101 24.55 0.75 -27.11
CA ALA A 101 25.60 1.76 -27.02
C ALA A 101 26.97 1.12 -26.67
N ALA A 102 26.98 0.11 -25.78
CA ALA A 102 28.18 -0.63 -25.45
C ALA A 102 28.73 -1.43 -26.65
N GLU A 103 27.85 -2.07 -27.44
CA GLU A 103 28.24 -2.75 -28.68
C GLU A 103 28.86 -1.79 -29.70
N ALA A 104 28.23 -0.63 -29.93
CA ALA A 104 28.75 0.38 -30.84
C ALA A 104 30.10 0.94 -30.38
N LEU A 105 30.28 1.12 -29.07
CA LEU A 105 31.55 1.55 -28.49
C LEU A 105 32.65 0.50 -28.72
N ALA A 106 32.33 -0.78 -28.51
CA ALA A 106 33.27 -1.88 -28.73
C ALA A 106 33.67 -2.03 -30.20
N ALA A 107 32.78 -1.74 -31.14
CA ALA A 107 33.06 -1.80 -32.58
C ALA A 107 33.89 -0.61 -33.11
N ALA A 108 33.98 0.48 -32.35
CA ALA A 108 34.69 1.70 -32.74
C ALA A 108 36.15 1.75 -32.25
N GLY A 109 36.57 0.81 -31.39
CA GLY A 109 37.93 0.65 -30.88
C GLY A 109 38.63 -0.56 -31.48
#